data_AF-A0A1F3SMG7-F1
#
_entry.id   AF-A0A1F3SMG7-F1
#
_cell.length_a   1.000
_cell.length_b   1.000
_cell.length_c   1.000
_cell.angle_alpha   90.00
_cell.angle_beta   90.00
_cell.angle_gamma   90.00
#
_symmetry.space_group_name_H-M   'P 1'
#
loop_
_entity.id
_entity.type
_entity.pdbx_description
1 polymer ?
#
loop_
_entity_poly.entity_id
_entity_poly.type
_entity_poly.pdbx_seq_one_letter_code
_entity_poly.pdbx_strand_id
1 'polypeptide(L)'
;MLPCKEIVHILNSGESLSLMKKAELKMHLLMCQHCSSYATHLTIMKHRVKSLFAKTMRVDKEQIAEIEETVFKKLKEAERIAGRIRI
;
A
#
# COMPACT_ATOMS: atom_id res chain seq x y z
N MET A 1 2.50 31.64 -0.11
CA MET A 1 1.45 30.89 -0.85
C MET A 1 2.14 30.04 -1.88
N LEU A 2 2.14 28.72 -1.65
CA LEU A 2 2.67 27.75 -2.61
C LEU A 2 1.93 27.85 -3.96
N PRO A 3 2.65 27.82 -5.09
CA PRO A 3 2.03 27.77 -6.41
C PRO A 3 1.34 26.41 -6.61
N CYS A 4 0.26 26.39 -7.40
CA CYS A 4 -0.51 25.17 -7.68
C CYS A 4 0.36 24.01 -8.20
N LYS A 5 1.40 24.31 -8.99
CA LYS A 5 2.37 23.32 -9.49
C LYS A 5 3.11 22.61 -8.36
N GLU A 6 3.52 23.35 -7.33
CA GLU A 6 4.21 22.78 -6.17
C GLU A 6 3.25 21.97 -5.30
N ILE A 7 2.00 22.41 -5.16
CA ILE A 7 0.94 21.66 -4.46
C ILE A 7 0.69 20.30 -5.13
N VAL A 8 0.58 20.28 -6.47
CA VAL A 8 0.42 19.03 -7.23
C VAL A 8 1.61 18.11 -7.04
N HIS A 9 2.83 18.65 -7.03
CA HIS A 9 4.03 17.87 -6.75
C HIS A 9 4.02 17.28 -5.34
N ILE A 10 3.71 18.10 -4.32
CA ILE A 10 3.59 17.68 -2.92
C ILE A 10 2.53 16.59 -2.74
N LEU A 11 1.37 16.72 -3.41
CA LEU A 11 0.30 15.72 -3.34
C LEU A 11 0.70 14.38 -3.97
N ASN A 12 1.66 14.37 -4.89
CA ASN A 12 2.10 13.18 -5.61
C ASN A 12 3.40 12.55 -5.06
N SER A 13 4.28 13.33 -4.44
CA SER A 13 5.61 12.88 -4.01
C SER A 13 5.56 11.94 -2.80
N GLY A 14 4.47 11.95 -2.02
CA GLY A 14 4.35 11.10 -0.83
C GLY A 14 5.35 11.42 0.28
N GLU A 15 6.06 12.54 0.17
CA GLU A 15 7.08 12.97 1.12
C GLU A 15 6.47 13.38 2.47
N SER A 16 7.25 13.20 3.53
CA SER A 16 6.89 13.68 4.86
C SER A 16 7.01 15.21 4.92
N LEU A 17 5.87 15.88 5.02
CA LEU A 17 5.82 17.33 5.16
C LEU A 17 6.06 17.75 6.61
N SER A 18 6.84 18.83 6.80
CA SER A 18 6.90 19.54 8.07
C SER A 18 5.52 20.09 8.45
N LEU A 19 5.27 20.29 9.75
CA LEU A 19 3.97 20.75 10.25
C LEU A 19 3.53 22.08 9.62
N MET A 20 4.48 23.00 9.40
CA MET A 20 4.22 24.28 8.77
C MET A 20 3.81 24.13 7.30
N LYS A 21 4.52 23.31 6.52
CA LYS A 21 4.15 23.02 5.12
C LYS A 21 2.80 22.33 5.03
N LYS A 22 2.45 21.49 6.00
CA LYS A 22 1.13 20.84 6.07
C LYS A 22 0.01 21.86 6.30
N ALA A 23 0.23 22.87 7.13
CA ALA A 23 -0.72 23.96 7.34
C ALA A 23 -0.86 24.82 6.08
N GLU A 24 0.25 25.17 5.42
CA GLU A 24 0.21 25.94 4.17
C GLU A 24 -0.51 25.20 3.03
N LEU A 25 -0.26 23.89 2.89
CA LEU A 25 -0.99 23.03 1.95
C LEU A 25 -2.50 23.04 2.23
N LYS A 26 -2.91 22.89 3.50
CA LYS A 26 -4.33 22.94 3.88
C LYS A 26 -4.95 24.28 3.51
N MET A 27 -4.28 25.39 3.82
CA MET A 27 -4.75 26.72 3.47
C MET A 27 -4.90 26.88 1.95
N HIS A 28 -3.94 26.42 1.16
CA HIS A 28 -4.03 26.45 -0.29
C HIS A 28 -5.23 25.64 -0.82
N LEU A 29 -5.45 24.43 -0.31
CA LEU A 29 -6.60 23.60 -0.71
C LEU A 29 -7.95 24.21 -0.34
N LEU A 30 -8.01 25.03 0.72
CA LEU A 30 -9.23 25.77 1.08
C LEU A 30 -9.51 26.94 0.12
N MET A 31 -8.47 27.54 -0.45
CA MET A 31 -8.60 28.74 -1.29
C MET A 31 -8.60 28.43 -2.80
N CYS A 32 -8.01 27.31 -3.22
CA CYS A 32 -7.91 26.93 -4.63
C CYS A 32 -8.81 25.73 -4.94
N GLN A 33 -9.90 25.98 -5.67
CA GLN A 33 -10.84 24.94 -6.08
C GLN A 33 -10.19 23.87 -6.95
N HIS A 34 -9.29 24.23 -7.87
CA HIS A 34 -8.61 23.27 -8.74
C HIS A 34 -7.76 22.27 -7.95
N CYS A 35 -6.93 22.76 -7.03
CA CYS A 35 -6.10 21.90 -6.19
C CYS A 35 -6.95 21.07 -5.22
N SER A 36 -8.06 21.65 -4.71
CA SER A 36 -9.03 20.92 -3.88
C SER A 36 -9.64 19.74 -4.63
N SER A 37 -10.21 19.97 -5.82
CA SER A 37 -10.78 18.91 -6.67
C SER A 37 -9.74 17.84 -7.03
N TYR A 38 -8.51 18.25 -7.35
CA TYR A 38 -7.42 17.32 -7.62
C TYR A 38 -7.10 16.43 -6.41
N ALA A 39 -6.99 17.02 -5.22
CA ALA A 39 -6.76 16.26 -3.97
C ALA A 39 -7.91 15.28 -3.66
N THR A 40 -9.16 15.68 -3.96
CA THR A 40 -10.32 14.78 -3.86
C THR A 40 -10.20 13.60 -4.83
N HIS A 41 -9.85 13.84 -6.09
CA HIS A 41 -9.66 12.76 -7.08
C HIS A 41 -8.57 11.77 -6.66
N LEU A 42 -7.43 12.25 -6.18
CA LEU A 42 -6.35 11.39 -5.66
C LEU A 42 -6.83 10.54 -4.49
N THR A 43 -7.61 11.13 -3.57
CA THR A 43 -8.18 10.42 -2.42
C THR A 43 -9.13 9.32 -2.88
N ILE A 44 -10.03 9.62 -3.81
CA ILE A 44 -10.97 8.64 -4.38
C ILE A 44 -10.22 7.50 -5.08
N MET A 45 -9.22 7.81 -5.89
CA MET A 45 -8.38 6.80 -6.55
C MET A 45 -7.72 5.89 -5.52
N LYS A 46 -7.08 6.45 -4.50
CA LYS A 46 -6.44 5.68 -3.42
C LYS A 46 -7.43 4.74 -2.72
N HIS A 47 -8.63 5.23 -2.40
CA HIS A 47 -9.66 4.41 -1.76
C HIS A 47 -10.20 3.31 -2.67
N ARG A 48 -10.47 3.62 -3.94
CA ARG A 48 -10.96 2.63 -4.92
C ARG A 48 -9.93 1.56 -5.20
N VAL A 49 -8.68 1.94 -5.42
CA VAL A 49 -7.56 0.99 -5.59
C VAL A 49 -7.45 0.10 -4.35
N LYS A 50 -7.39 0.68 -3.15
CA LYS A 50 -7.32 -0.10 -1.91
C LYS A 50 -8.51 -1.05 -1.75
N SER A 51 -9.73 -0.63 -2.12
CA SER A 51 -10.93 -1.46 -2.04
C SER A 51 -10.91 -2.61 -3.05
N LEU A 52 -10.46 -2.37 -4.29
CA LEU A 52 -10.30 -3.41 -5.30
C LEU A 52 -9.28 -4.45 -4.83
N PHE A 53 -8.11 -4.01 -4.38
CA PHE A 53 -7.09 -4.93 -3.86
C PHE A 53 -7.54 -5.63 -2.57
N ALA A 54 -8.29 -4.99 -1.68
CA ALA A 54 -8.83 -5.67 -0.49
C ALA A 54 -9.85 -6.77 -0.83
N LYS A 55 -10.59 -6.62 -1.93
CA LYS A 55 -11.52 -7.67 -2.42
C LYS A 55 -10.76 -8.83 -3.07
N THR A 56 -9.72 -8.54 -3.85
CA THR A 56 -8.91 -9.57 -4.53
C THR A 56 -7.94 -10.27 -3.59
N MET A 57 -7.35 -9.54 -2.64
CA MET A 57 -6.42 -10.06 -1.63
C MET A 57 -7.14 -10.43 -0.33
N ARG A 58 -8.39 -10.88 -0.42
CA ARG A 58 -9.06 -11.51 0.71
C ARG A 58 -8.31 -12.81 0.97
N VAL A 59 -7.38 -12.76 1.91
CA VAL A 59 -6.56 -13.91 2.29
C VAL A 59 -7.47 -14.88 3.01
N ASP A 60 -7.77 -15.99 2.35
CA ASP A 60 -8.53 -17.07 2.95
C ASP A 60 -7.62 -17.80 3.95
N LYS A 61 -8.07 -17.89 5.20
CA LYS A 61 -7.31 -18.56 6.27
C LYS A 61 -7.12 -20.04 5.97
N GLU A 62 -8.07 -20.65 5.25
CA GLU A 62 -8.01 -22.05 4.84
C GLU A 62 -6.92 -22.25 3.79
N GLN A 63 -6.78 -21.31 2.83
CA GLN A 63 -5.70 -21.35 1.84
C GLN A 63 -4.32 -21.16 2.46
N ILE A 64 -4.18 -20.32 3.50
CA ILE A 64 -2.91 -20.20 4.23
C ILE A 64 -2.56 -21.53 4.89
N ALA A 65 -3.51 -22.14 5.62
CA ALA A 65 -3.27 -23.39 6.33
C ALA A 65 -2.88 -24.53 5.37
N GLU A 66 -3.50 -24.59 4.20
CA GLU A 66 -3.17 -25.58 3.16
C GLU A 66 -1.76 -25.37 2.57
N ILE A 67 -1.36 -24.11 2.34
CA ILE A 67 -0.01 -23.77 1.90
C ILE A 67 1.02 -24.12 2.99
N GLU A 68 0.75 -23.79 4.25
CA GLU A 68 1.61 -24.13 5.38
C GLU A 68 1.81 -25.64 5.50
N GLU A 69 0.73 -26.42 5.45
CA GLU A 69 0.80 -27.88 5.50
C GLU A 69 1.62 -28.45 4.33
N THR A 70 1.44 -27.89 3.13
CA THR A 70 2.19 -28.27 1.94
C THR A 70 3.68 -27.97 2.08
N VAL A 71 4.04 -26.81 2.64
CA VAL A 71 5.44 -26.44 2.92
C VAL A 71 6.04 -27.36 3.97
N PHE A 72 5.33 -27.64 5.07
CA PHE A 72 5.79 -28.56 6.11
C PHE A 72 6.00 -29.99 5.58
N LYS A 73 5.11 -30.48 4.72
CA LYS A 73 5.26 -31.79 4.07
C LYS A 73 6.53 -31.84 3.21
N LYS A 74 6.73 -30.84 2.35
CA LYS A 74 7.91 -30.76 1.47
C LYS A 74 9.22 -30.63 2.27
N LEU A 75 9.24 -29.86 3.35
CA LEU A 75 10.40 -29.75 4.22
C LEU A 75 10.74 -31.07 4.91
N LYS A 76 9.74 -31.78 5.47
CA LYS A 76 9.94 -33.11 6.07
C LYS A 76 10.42 -34.15 5.06
N GLU A 77 9.93 -34.10 3.82
CA GLU A 77 10.40 -34.98 2.74
C GLU A 77 11.85 -34.66 2.35
N ALA A 78 12.19 -33.37 2.22
CA ALA A 78 13.55 -32.94 1.96
C ALA A 78 14.53 -33.35 3.07
N GLU A 79 14.14 -33.22 4.34
CA GLU A 79 14.93 -33.68 5.49
C GLU A 79 15.12 -35.21 5.48
N ARG A 80 14.08 -35.99 5.14
CA ARG A 80 14.21 -37.45 4.99
C ARG A 80 15.16 -37.84 3.87
N ILE A 81 15.13 -37.13 2.74
CA ILE A 81 16.02 -37.39 1.59
C ILE A 81 17.47 -37.03 1.97
N ALA A 82 17.68 -35.89 2.63
CA ALA A 82 19.00 -35.46 3.09
C ALA A 82 19.58 -36.40 4.18
N GLY A 83 18.74 -36.94 5.08
CA GLY A 83 19.13 -37.90 6.10
C GLY A 83 19.45 -39.30 5.55
N ARG A 84 18.92 -39.67 4.37
CA ARG A 84 19.13 -40.99 3.75
C ARG A 84 20.44 -41.09 2.95
N ILE A 85 21.08 -39.97 2.65
CA ILE A 85 22.37 -39.87 1.94
C ILE A 85 23.56 -39.95 2.92
N ARG A 86 23.29 -39.97 4.23
CA ARG A 86 24.29 -39.96 5.31
C ARG A 86 24.42 -41.30 6.05
N ILE A 87 24.30 -42.42 5.33
CA ILE A 87 24.70 -43.77 5.77
C ILE A 87 25.57 -44.39 4.69
#